data_AF-A0A9X4DB44-F1
#
_entry.id   AF-A0A9X4DB44-F1
#
_cell.length_a   1.000
_cell.length_b   1.000
_cell.length_c   1.000
_cell.angle_alpha   90.00
_cell.angle_beta   90.00
_cell.angle_gamma   90.00
#
_symmetry.space_group_name_H-M   'P 1'
#
loop_
_entity.id
_entity.type
_entity.pdbx_description
1 polymer ?
#
loop_
_entity_poly.entity_id
_entity_poly.type
_entity_poly.pdbx_seq_one_letter_code
_entity_poly.pdbx_strand_id
1 'polypeptide(L)'
;MQTLKVDLGERSYPIYIGEGLLDQPELLAPHIAGRQVAIVSNETVAPLYLERLSKTLGAYSVLPVVLPDGEAHKNWETLQLIFDGLLTARHDRRTTVVALGGGVIGDMAGFAAACYQRGVDFIQVPTTLLSQVDSSVGGKTGINHPLGKNMVGAFYQPNAVLIDTTSLKTLPARELSAGLAEVIKYGLICDKPFLAWLEDNMQALRALDPVALTEAIRRSCAAKAAVVGADERESGVRATLNLGHTFGHAIETHMSYGVWLHGEAVAAGTVMALEMSMRLGWIDQAERDRGIRLLQDAGLPVVPPQEMTPAHFMEHMAVDKKVLDGRLRLVLLRQMGEAVVTDDYPKEILQATLSADYRAIVAQL
;
A
#
# COMPACT_ATOMS: atom_id res chain seq x y z
N MET A 1 21.56 7.24 0.13
CA MET A 1 20.87 6.16 0.84
C MET A 1 20.40 6.69 2.19
N GLN A 2 19.16 6.39 2.57
CA GLN A 2 18.57 6.65 3.88
C GLN A 2 18.26 5.30 4.55
N THR A 3 18.22 5.28 5.88
CA THR A 3 17.81 4.09 6.63
C THR A 3 16.82 4.51 7.72
N LEU A 4 15.67 3.86 7.73
CA LEU A 4 14.65 4.01 8.78
C LEU A 4 14.55 2.71 9.57
N LYS A 5 14.34 2.80 10.88
CA LYS A 5 14.06 1.64 11.73
C LYS A 5 12.57 1.63 12.06
N VAL A 6 11.90 0.51 11.82
CA VAL A 6 10.57 0.25 12.37
C VAL A 6 10.76 -0.35 13.76
N ASP A 7 10.32 0.35 14.79
CA ASP A 7 10.50 -0.07 16.18
C ASP A 7 9.32 -0.94 16.64
N LEU A 8 9.60 -2.25 16.80
CA LEU A 8 8.63 -3.26 17.25
C LEU A 8 9.27 -4.19 18.30
N GLY A 9 10.21 -3.65 19.10
CA GLY A 9 10.96 -4.42 20.07
C GLY A 9 11.85 -5.46 19.38
N GLU A 10 11.74 -6.74 19.78
CA GLU A 10 12.53 -7.84 19.20
C GLU A 10 12.28 -8.07 17.70
N ARG A 11 11.15 -7.58 17.17
CA ARG A 11 10.78 -7.70 15.75
C ARG A 11 11.09 -6.44 14.94
N SER A 12 11.94 -5.57 15.47
CA SER A 12 12.36 -4.36 14.77
C SER A 12 13.16 -4.70 13.52
N TYR A 13 12.97 -3.94 12.45
CA TYR A 13 13.66 -4.16 11.18
C TYR A 13 14.03 -2.83 10.49
N PRO A 14 15.10 -2.81 9.68
CA PRO A 14 15.47 -1.65 8.88
C PRO A 14 14.68 -1.58 7.56
N ILE A 15 14.46 -0.36 7.10
CA ILE A 15 14.04 -0.01 5.75
C ILE A 15 15.20 0.77 5.13
N TYR A 16 15.83 0.20 4.11
CA TYR A 16 16.88 0.85 3.32
C TYR A 16 16.25 1.53 2.11
N ILE A 17 16.58 2.79 1.85
CA ILE A 17 15.95 3.58 0.77
C ILE A 17 17.04 4.30 -0.04
N GLY A 18 17.06 4.12 -1.36
CA GLY A 18 17.96 4.86 -2.23
C GLY A 18 18.08 4.27 -3.63
N GLU A 19 19.01 4.78 -4.41
CA GLU A 19 19.28 4.29 -5.77
C GLU A 19 20.32 3.17 -5.78
N GLY A 20 20.13 2.16 -6.63
CA GLY A 20 21.09 1.10 -6.90
C GLY A 20 21.31 0.15 -5.74
N LEU A 21 20.32 0.01 -4.85
CA LEU A 21 20.43 -0.86 -3.68
C LEU A 21 20.34 -2.35 -4.03
N LEU A 22 19.77 -2.72 -5.19
CA LEU A 22 19.70 -4.12 -5.62
C LEU A 22 21.08 -4.78 -5.82
N ASP A 23 22.14 -3.98 -6.03
CA ASP A 23 23.51 -4.47 -6.24
C ASP A 23 24.35 -4.50 -4.95
N GLN A 24 23.76 -4.23 -3.79
CA GLN A 24 24.47 -4.08 -2.51
C GLN A 24 24.18 -5.28 -1.58
N PRO A 25 24.95 -6.39 -1.71
CA PRO A 25 24.70 -7.61 -0.95
C PRO A 25 24.81 -7.41 0.57
N GLU A 26 25.62 -6.45 1.02
CA GLU A 26 25.82 -6.09 2.41
C GLU A 26 24.54 -5.58 3.11
N LEU A 27 23.55 -5.11 2.35
CA LEU A 27 22.26 -4.67 2.90
C LEU A 27 21.31 -5.84 3.17
N LEU A 28 21.50 -6.98 2.49
CA LEU A 28 20.66 -8.17 2.61
C LEU A 28 21.30 -9.27 3.44
N ALA A 29 22.62 -9.45 3.32
CA ALA A 29 23.37 -10.54 3.96
C ALA A 29 23.18 -10.62 5.49
N PRO A 30 23.11 -9.52 6.25
CA PRO A 30 22.84 -9.58 7.69
C PRO A 30 21.46 -10.14 8.07
N HIS A 31 20.52 -10.12 7.12
CA HIS A 31 19.11 -10.53 7.32
C HIS A 31 18.80 -11.89 6.71
N ILE A 32 19.81 -12.59 6.18
CA ILE A 32 19.68 -13.96 5.66
C ILE A 32 20.26 -14.93 6.68
N ALA A 33 19.41 -15.73 7.32
CA ALA A 33 19.85 -16.62 8.41
C ALA A 33 20.58 -17.88 7.93
N GLY A 34 20.28 -18.39 6.75
CA GLY A 34 20.82 -19.66 6.24
C GLY A 34 21.66 -19.52 4.97
N ARG A 35 21.78 -20.62 4.22
CA ARG A 35 22.41 -20.64 2.88
C ARG A 35 21.41 -20.70 1.74
N GLN A 36 20.13 -20.98 2.04
CA GLN A 36 19.06 -21.11 1.06
C GLN A 36 18.24 -19.82 1.02
N VAL A 37 18.05 -19.28 -0.17
CA VAL A 37 17.20 -18.11 -0.40
C VAL A 37 16.21 -18.44 -1.50
N ALA A 38 14.93 -18.16 -1.28
CA ALA A 38 13.91 -18.26 -2.31
C ALA A 38 13.49 -16.85 -2.73
N ILE A 39 13.72 -16.46 -3.98
CA ILE A 39 13.23 -15.19 -4.52
C ILE A 39 11.88 -15.44 -5.17
N VAL A 40 10.83 -14.87 -4.60
CA VAL A 40 9.47 -14.91 -5.13
C VAL A 40 9.21 -13.62 -5.92
N SER A 41 8.81 -13.75 -7.18
CA SER A 41 8.49 -12.64 -8.09
C SER A 41 7.31 -13.02 -8.99
N ASN A 42 6.83 -12.10 -9.83
CA ASN A 42 5.89 -12.42 -10.90
C ASN A 42 6.57 -12.41 -12.29
N GLU A 43 5.82 -12.85 -13.31
CA GLU A 43 6.25 -12.90 -14.71
C GLU A 43 6.65 -11.54 -15.31
N THR A 44 6.11 -10.43 -14.79
CA THR A 44 6.41 -9.06 -15.25
C THR A 44 7.71 -8.50 -14.66
N VAL A 45 7.93 -8.71 -13.36
CA VAL A 45 9.05 -8.16 -12.58
C VAL A 45 10.29 -9.05 -12.71
N ALA A 46 10.11 -10.37 -12.86
CA ALA A 46 11.23 -11.31 -12.90
C ALA A 46 12.22 -11.01 -14.05
N PRO A 47 11.78 -10.79 -15.31
CA PRO A 47 12.71 -10.46 -16.40
C PRO A 47 13.49 -9.15 -16.19
N LEU A 48 13.00 -8.25 -15.33
CA LEU A 48 13.62 -6.95 -15.09
C LEU A 48 14.69 -7.00 -13.98
N TYR A 49 14.42 -7.76 -12.91
CA TYR A 49 15.18 -7.63 -11.65
C TYR A 49 15.67 -8.95 -11.05
N LEU A 50 15.09 -10.11 -11.42
CA LEU A 50 15.40 -11.39 -10.76
C LEU A 50 16.85 -11.80 -10.97
N GLU A 51 17.36 -11.71 -12.21
CA GLU A 51 18.74 -12.09 -12.52
C GLU A 51 19.73 -11.18 -11.77
N ARG A 52 19.45 -9.87 -11.72
CA ARG A 52 20.27 -8.88 -11.01
C ARG A 52 20.35 -9.22 -9.53
N LEU A 53 19.21 -9.41 -8.87
CA LEU A 53 19.18 -9.76 -7.45
C LEU A 53 19.79 -11.14 -7.17
N SER A 54 19.60 -12.12 -8.06
CA SER A 54 20.22 -13.45 -7.94
C SER A 54 21.75 -13.37 -7.99
N LYS A 55 22.31 -12.50 -8.84
CA LYS A 55 23.77 -12.25 -8.89
C LYS A 55 24.26 -11.60 -7.60
N THR A 56 23.55 -10.60 -7.07
CA THR A 56 23.85 -9.99 -5.77
C THR A 56 23.87 -11.04 -4.66
N LEU A 57 22.96 -12.00 -4.71
CA LEU A 57 22.85 -13.10 -3.74
C LEU A 57 23.68 -14.34 -4.14
N GLY A 58 24.69 -14.21 -5.01
CA GLY A 58 25.48 -15.33 -5.53
C GLY A 58 26.27 -16.15 -4.48
N ALA A 59 26.38 -15.66 -3.25
CA ALA A 59 26.95 -16.41 -2.12
C ALA A 59 25.98 -17.48 -1.54
N TYR A 60 24.70 -17.43 -1.93
CA TYR A 60 23.62 -18.29 -1.45
C TYR A 60 23.13 -19.25 -2.54
N SER A 61 22.47 -20.32 -2.12
CA SER A 61 21.69 -21.18 -3.02
C SER A 61 20.35 -20.51 -3.30
N VAL A 62 20.26 -19.82 -4.43
CA VAL A 62 19.07 -19.05 -4.83
C VAL A 62 18.10 -19.93 -5.61
N LEU A 63 16.86 -20.03 -5.12
CA LEU A 63 15.71 -20.62 -5.80
C LEU A 63 14.79 -19.51 -6.33
N PRO A 64 14.63 -19.33 -7.65
CA PRO A 64 13.59 -18.46 -8.18
C PRO A 64 12.22 -19.16 -8.15
N VAL A 65 11.20 -18.44 -7.69
CA VAL A 65 9.78 -18.82 -7.80
C VAL A 65 9.05 -17.69 -8.53
N VAL A 66 8.61 -17.95 -9.76
CA VAL A 66 7.93 -16.95 -10.61
C VAL A 66 6.44 -17.29 -10.67
N LEU A 67 5.62 -16.36 -10.23
CA LEU A 67 4.16 -16.45 -10.17
C LEU A 67 3.50 -15.72 -11.34
N PRO A 68 2.28 -16.08 -11.73
CA PRO A 68 1.50 -15.25 -12.66
C PRO A 68 1.25 -13.85 -12.08
N ASP A 69 1.20 -12.83 -12.95
CA ASP A 69 1.02 -11.44 -12.54
C ASP A 69 -0.45 -11.02 -12.42
N GLY A 70 -0.75 -10.18 -11.42
CA GLY A 70 -2.05 -9.52 -11.22
C GLY A 70 -2.78 -9.93 -9.94
N GLU A 71 -3.65 -9.04 -9.46
CA GLU A 71 -4.46 -9.23 -8.24
C GLU A 71 -5.36 -10.48 -8.31
N ALA A 72 -5.79 -10.89 -9.51
CA ALA A 72 -6.59 -12.09 -9.73
C ALA A 72 -5.87 -13.39 -9.29
N HIS A 73 -4.54 -13.37 -9.28
CA HIS A 73 -3.69 -14.48 -8.85
C HIS A 73 -3.33 -14.42 -7.37
N LYS A 74 -3.81 -13.41 -6.63
CA LYS A 74 -3.59 -13.30 -5.18
C LYS A 74 -4.53 -14.24 -4.41
N ASN A 75 -4.39 -15.55 -4.63
CA ASN A 75 -5.28 -16.61 -4.15
C ASN A 75 -4.49 -17.80 -3.59
N TRP A 76 -5.19 -18.81 -3.06
CA TRP A 76 -4.56 -19.94 -2.37
C TRP A 76 -3.81 -20.85 -3.35
N GLU A 77 -4.37 -21.05 -4.54
CA GLU A 77 -3.81 -21.89 -5.59
C GLU A 77 -2.43 -21.38 -6.03
N THR A 78 -2.30 -20.06 -6.18
CA THR A 78 -1.03 -19.44 -6.58
C THR A 78 -0.05 -19.38 -5.41
N LEU A 79 -0.54 -19.17 -4.17
CA LEU A 79 0.29 -19.25 -2.96
C LEU A 79 0.94 -20.63 -2.80
N GLN A 80 0.20 -21.70 -3.13
CA GLN A 80 0.67 -23.09 -3.05
C GLN A 80 1.94 -23.32 -3.89
N LEU A 81 2.10 -22.63 -5.02
CA LEU A 81 3.28 -22.74 -5.88
C LEU A 81 4.58 -22.35 -5.14
N ILE A 82 4.49 -21.40 -4.18
CA ILE A 82 5.62 -21.03 -3.33
C ILE A 82 6.01 -22.21 -2.42
N PHE A 83 5.02 -22.85 -1.79
CA PHE A 83 5.27 -24.01 -0.93
C PHE A 83 5.82 -25.20 -1.72
N ASP A 84 5.27 -25.47 -2.90
CA ASP A 84 5.72 -26.55 -3.77
C ASP A 84 7.17 -26.35 -4.22
N GLY A 85 7.54 -25.12 -4.57
CA GLY A 85 8.93 -24.74 -4.90
C GLY A 85 9.88 -24.99 -3.72
N LEU A 86 9.53 -24.48 -2.54
CA LEU A 86 10.34 -24.63 -1.31
C LEU A 86 10.50 -26.10 -0.89
N LEU A 87 9.43 -26.91 -0.92
CA LEU A 87 9.47 -28.32 -0.53
C LEU A 87 10.23 -29.18 -1.54
N THR A 88 10.01 -28.95 -2.84
CA THR A 88 10.71 -29.67 -3.92
C THR A 88 12.21 -29.44 -3.86
N ALA A 89 12.62 -28.18 -3.63
CA ALA A 89 14.03 -27.80 -3.47
C ALA A 89 14.60 -28.10 -2.07
N ARG A 90 13.80 -28.71 -1.17
CA ARG A 90 14.18 -29.10 0.19
C ARG A 90 14.75 -27.93 1.01
N HIS A 91 14.08 -26.77 0.96
CA HIS A 91 14.39 -25.65 1.83
C HIS A 91 14.11 -26.02 3.29
N ASP A 92 15.00 -25.64 4.21
CA ASP A 92 14.81 -25.86 5.64
C ASP A 92 14.30 -24.59 6.35
N ARG A 93 14.08 -24.67 7.67
CA ARG A 93 13.60 -23.55 8.50
C ARG A 93 14.54 -22.32 8.56
N ARG A 94 15.78 -22.43 8.07
CA ARG A 94 16.72 -21.31 7.95
C ARG A 94 16.72 -20.71 6.54
N THR A 95 15.83 -21.15 5.65
CA THR A 95 15.61 -20.45 4.38
C THR A 95 15.16 -19.02 4.64
N THR A 96 15.54 -18.11 3.76
CA THR A 96 14.98 -16.76 3.73
C THR A 96 14.17 -16.58 2.45
N VAL A 97 12.93 -16.12 2.58
CA VAL A 97 12.07 -15.77 1.44
C VAL A 97 12.27 -14.29 1.10
N VAL A 98 12.58 -13.98 -0.16
CA VAL A 98 12.74 -12.61 -0.64
C VAL A 98 11.60 -12.28 -1.59
N ALA A 99 10.75 -11.33 -1.21
CA ALA A 99 9.62 -10.88 -2.00
C ALA A 99 10.07 -9.76 -2.96
N LEU A 100 10.27 -10.06 -4.23
CA LEU A 100 10.69 -9.12 -5.27
C LEU A 100 9.48 -8.74 -6.14
N GLY A 101 8.87 -7.58 -5.89
CA GLY A 101 7.72 -7.14 -6.66
C GLY A 101 6.85 -6.07 -6.00
N GLY A 102 5.63 -5.91 -6.52
CA GLY A 102 4.60 -5.04 -5.93
C GLY A 102 3.95 -5.64 -4.68
N GLY A 103 2.87 -5.00 -4.21
CA GLY A 103 2.16 -5.41 -3.00
C GLY A 103 1.57 -6.82 -3.07
N VAL A 104 1.15 -7.28 -4.24
CA VAL A 104 0.66 -8.67 -4.45
C VAL A 104 1.72 -9.69 -4.07
N ILE A 105 2.93 -9.56 -4.62
CA ILE A 105 4.05 -10.45 -4.30
C ILE A 105 4.46 -10.29 -2.83
N GLY A 106 4.51 -9.07 -2.31
CA GLY A 106 4.83 -8.80 -0.90
C GLY A 106 3.89 -9.54 0.07
N ASP A 107 2.59 -9.46 -0.17
CA ASP A 107 1.58 -10.10 0.68
C ASP A 107 1.61 -11.63 0.57
N MET A 108 1.73 -12.18 -0.65
CA MET A 108 1.76 -13.63 -0.88
C MET A 108 3.05 -14.26 -0.33
N ALA A 109 4.21 -13.69 -0.65
CA ALA A 109 5.49 -14.19 -0.18
C ALA A 109 5.63 -14.05 1.34
N GLY A 110 5.15 -12.93 1.91
CA GLY A 110 5.10 -12.73 3.36
C GLY A 110 4.19 -13.74 4.06
N PHE A 111 3.02 -14.05 3.49
CA PHE A 111 2.11 -15.03 4.06
C PHE A 111 2.64 -16.47 3.91
N ALA A 112 3.29 -16.77 2.78
CA ALA A 112 4.00 -18.02 2.61
C ALA A 112 5.12 -18.18 3.64
N ALA A 113 5.92 -17.13 3.88
CA ALA A 113 6.98 -17.15 4.90
C ALA A 113 6.42 -17.36 6.31
N ALA A 114 5.28 -16.74 6.64
CA ALA A 114 4.60 -16.94 7.92
C ALA A 114 4.13 -18.39 8.15
N CYS A 115 3.69 -19.05 7.09
CA CYS A 115 3.11 -20.41 7.15
C CYS A 115 4.15 -21.52 7.00
N TYR A 116 5.14 -21.34 6.13
CA TYR A 116 6.10 -22.38 5.77
C TYR A 116 6.91 -22.82 6.98
N GLN A 117 6.85 -24.11 7.31
CA GLN A 117 7.45 -24.69 8.53
C GLN A 117 7.10 -23.92 9.84
N ARG A 118 5.93 -23.25 9.86
CA ARG A 118 5.43 -22.38 10.94
C ARG A 118 6.21 -21.07 11.16
N GLY A 119 6.89 -20.59 10.12
CA GLY A 119 7.60 -19.32 10.12
C GLY A 119 9.05 -19.49 9.68
N VAL A 120 9.44 -18.73 8.65
CA VAL A 120 10.82 -18.58 8.19
C VAL A 120 11.11 -17.12 7.89
N ASP A 121 12.38 -16.73 7.94
CA ASP A 121 12.79 -15.34 7.71
C ASP A 121 12.35 -14.84 6.32
N PHE A 122 11.99 -13.56 6.25
CA PHE A 122 11.52 -12.95 5.02
C PHE A 122 11.98 -11.50 4.85
N ILE A 123 12.30 -11.12 3.62
CA ILE A 123 12.75 -9.78 3.24
C ILE A 123 11.83 -9.24 2.15
N GLN A 124 11.48 -7.96 2.22
CA GLN A 124 10.78 -7.28 1.12
C GLN A 124 11.72 -6.47 0.24
N VAL A 125 11.54 -6.61 -1.07
CA VAL A 125 12.19 -5.80 -2.11
C VAL A 125 11.09 -5.19 -2.98
N PRO A 126 10.37 -4.16 -2.48
CA PRO A 126 9.20 -3.60 -3.14
C PRO A 126 9.58 -2.80 -4.39
N THR A 127 8.93 -3.09 -5.53
CA THR A 127 9.25 -2.49 -6.83
C THR A 127 8.19 -1.52 -7.38
N THR A 128 7.09 -1.31 -6.67
CA THR A 128 6.08 -0.29 -7.03
C THR A 128 6.09 0.82 -5.97
N LEU A 129 5.73 2.05 -6.34
CA LEU A 129 5.68 3.14 -5.36
C LEU A 129 4.70 2.80 -4.23
N LEU A 130 3.53 2.24 -4.57
CA LEU A 130 2.53 1.77 -3.60
C LEU A 130 3.15 0.81 -2.57
N SER A 131 3.89 -0.21 -3.01
CA SER A 131 4.49 -1.15 -2.06
C SER A 131 5.64 -0.56 -1.26
N GLN A 132 6.38 0.38 -1.84
CA GLN A 132 7.47 1.09 -1.16
C GLN A 132 6.97 1.99 -0.02
N VAL A 133 5.84 2.67 -0.21
CA VAL A 133 5.32 3.66 0.75
C VAL A 133 4.27 3.12 1.71
N ASP A 134 3.65 2.00 1.37
CA ASP A 134 2.56 1.42 2.15
C ASP A 134 2.78 -0.07 2.42
N SER A 135 2.53 -0.97 1.47
CA SER A 135 2.37 -2.41 1.79
C SER A 135 3.60 -3.09 2.40
N SER A 136 4.82 -2.57 2.16
CA SER A 136 6.04 -3.13 2.76
C SER A 136 6.26 -2.83 4.24
N VAL A 137 5.44 -1.94 4.82
CA VAL A 137 5.54 -1.55 6.22
C VAL A 137 4.32 -2.04 6.99
N GLY A 138 4.54 -2.70 8.13
CA GLY A 138 3.50 -3.04 9.09
C GLY A 138 2.94 -4.47 9.04
N GLY A 139 3.60 -5.37 8.31
CA GLY A 139 3.50 -6.82 8.47
C GLY A 139 2.15 -7.46 8.17
N LYS A 140 1.20 -6.76 7.53
CA LYS A 140 -0.02 -7.41 7.04
C LYS A 140 0.34 -8.18 5.77
N THR A 141 0.10 -9.49 5.79
CA THR A 141 0.37 -10.39 4.67
C THR A 141 -0.89 -11.21 4.42
N GLY A 142 -1.11 -11.67 3.19
CA GLY A 142 -2.26 -12.52 2.92
C GLY A 142 -2.65 -12.66 1.46
N ILE A 143 -3.83 -13.22 1.27
CA ILE A 143 -4.44 -13.50 -0.01
C ILE A 143 -5.93 -13.15 0.01
N ASN A 144 -6.51 -13.09 -1.18
CA ASN A 144 -7.93 -12.91 -1.39
C ASN A 144 -8.66 -14.26 -1.29
N HIS A 145 -9.91 -14.20 -0.87
CA HIS A 145 -10.89 -15.27 -1.01
C HIS A 145 -11.91 -14.83 -2.07
N PRO A 146 -12.59 -15.74 -2.80
CA PRO A 146 -13.63 -15.35 -3.77
C PRO A 146 -14.74 -14.46 -3.19
N LEU A 147 -14.95 -14.53 -1.87
CA LEU A 147 -15.94 -13.73 -1.13
C LEU A 147 -15.37 -12.45 -0.49
N GLY A 148 -14.07 -12.14 -0.63
CA GLY A 148 -13.51 -10.93 -0.05
C GLY A 148 -12.00 -10.76 -0.19
N LYS A 149 -11.57 -9.51 -0.32
CA LYS A 149 -10.16 -9.10 -0.44
C LYS A 149 -9.44 -9.20 0.92
N ASN A 150 -8.21 -9.73 0.91
CA ASN A 150 -7.33 -9.84 2.08
C ASN A 150 -8.01 -10.50 3.30
N MET A 151 -8.84 -11.52 3.09
CA MET A 151 -9.60 -12.18 4.17
C MET A 151 -8.82 -13.29 4.88
N VAL A 152 -7.79 -13.83 4.23
CA VAL A 152 -6.95 -14.90 4.75
C VAL A 152 -5.50 -14.41 4.78
N GLY A 153 -4.85 -14.44 5.94
CA GLY A 153 -3.52 -13.88 6.08
C GLY A 153 -2.93 -13.98 7.49
N ALA A 154 -1.78 -13.32 7.67
CA ALA A 154 -1.07 -13.26 8.94
C ALA A 154 -0.44 -11.88 9.17
N PHE A 155 -0.31 -11.50 10.45
CA PHE A 155 0.60 -10.42 10.83
C PHE A 155 2.01 -11.01 10.97
N TYR A 156 2.88 -10.75 10.00
CA TYR A 156 4.24 -11.28 9.91
C TYR A 156 5.21 -10.20 9.43
N GLN A 157 6.16 -9.82 10.28
CA GLN A 157 7.10 -8.72 10.01
C GLN A 157 8.29 -9.22 9.18
N PRO A 158 8.79 -8.41 8.22
CA PRO A 158 10.03 -8.73 7.53
C PRO A 158 11.24 -8.54 8.45
N ASN A 159 12.34 -9.21 8.12
CA ASN A 159 13.66 -8.98 8.71
C ASN A 159 14.30 -7.71 8.16
N ALA A 160 13.98 -7.31 6.92
CA ALA A 160 14.37 -6.04 6.30
C ALA A 160 13.47 -5.67 5.12
N VAL A 161 13.48 -4.39 4.77
CA VAL A 161 12.89 -3.86 3.53
C VAL A 161 13.98 -3.14 2.73
N LEU A 162 14.16 -3.49 1.46
CA LEU A 162 15.15 -2.89 0.56
C LEU A 162 14.43 -2.15 -0.57
N ILE A 163 14.39 -0.82 -0.49
CA ILE A 163 13.75 0.06 -1.47
C ILE A 163 14.81 0.65 -2.39
N ASP A 164 14.98 0.01 -3.56
CA ASP A 164 15.76 0.59 -4.66
C ASP A 164 14.85 1.47 -5.54
N THR A 165 14.98 2.80 -5.42
CA THR A 165 14.15 3.76 -6.17
C THR A 165 14.37 3.68 -7.69
N THR A 166 15.47 3.07 -8.14
CA THR A 166 15.73 2.81 -9.55
C THR A 166 14.68 1.89 -10.17
N SER A 167 14.05 1.02 -9.36
CA SER A 167 13.02 0.10 -9.87
C SER A 167 11.79 0.84 -10.43
N LEU A 168 11.56 2.08 -9.98
CA LEU A 168 10.43 2.89 -10.44
C LEU A 168 10.61 3.37 -11.89
N LYS A 169 11.82 3.33 -12.45
CA LYS A 169 12.08 3.73 -13.86
C LYS A 169 11.39 2.83 -14.88
N THR A 170 11.06 1.59 -14.52
CA THR A 170 10.30 0.67 -15.38
C THR A 170 8.82 0.58 -14.99
N LEU A 171 8.38 1.31 -13.96
CA LEU A 171 7.02 1.26 -13.48
C LEU A 171 6.11 2.08 -14.42
N PRO A 172 4.96 1.56 -14.87
CA PRO A 172 4.02 2.35 -15.66
C PRO A 172 3.60 3.63 -14.93
N ALA A 173 3.47 4.74 -15.66
CA ALA A 173 3.11 6.03 -15.06
C ALA A 173 1.78 5.98 -14.27
N ARG A 174 0.81 5.16 -14.74
CA ARG A 174 -0.47 4.93 -14.04
C ARG A 174 -0.26 4.28 -12.66
N GLU A 175 0.65 3.32 -12.55
CA GLU A 175 1.00 2.66 -11.29
C GLU A 175 1.79 3.59 -10.34
N LEU A 176 2.63 4.47 -10.90
CA LEU A 176 3.28 5.53 -10.11
C LEU A 176 2.23 6.47 -9.50
N SER A 177 1.29 6.96 -10.31
CA SER A 177 0.18 7.80 -9.83
C SER A 177 -0.65 7.08 -8.78
N ALA A 178 -0.99 5.80 -8.97
CA ALA A 178 -1.68 5.00 -7.97
C ALA A 178 -0.92 4.95 -6.64
N GLY A 179 0.41 4.80 -6.66
CA GLY A 179 1.24 4.88 -5.45
C GLY A 179 1.23 6.27 -4.78
N LEU A 180 1.17 7.35 -5.56
CA LEU A 180 1.10 8.72 -5.03
C LEU A 180 -0.18 9.00 -4.25
N ALA A 181 -1.27 8.27 -4.49
CA ALA A 181 -2.49 8.39 -3.69
C ALA A 181 -2.22 8.12 -2.21
N GLU A 182 -1.41 7.09 -1.93
CA GLU A 182 -1.03 6.72 -0.57
C GLU A 182 -0.03 7.71 0.05
N VAL A 183 0.87 8.26 -0.77
CA VAL A 183 1.81 9.31 -0.34
C VAL A 183 1.04 10.55 0.13
N ILE A 184 0.05 10.99 -0.66
CA ILE A 184 -0.82 12.13 -0.34
C ILE A 184 -1.64 11.85 0.93
N LYS A 185 -2.15 10.61 1.08
CA LYS A 185 -2.91 10.20 2.25
C LYS A 185 -2.17 10.49 3.56
N TYR A 186 -0.87 10.21 3.65
CA TYR A 186 -0.09 10.52 4.87
C TYR A 186 -0.07 12.01 5.20
N GLY A 187 0.10 12.86 4.18
CA GLY A 187 0.04 14.32 4.37
C GLY A 187 -1.33 14.78 4.89
N LEU A 188 -2.42 14.17 4.40
CA LEU A 188 -3.78 14.49 4.81
C LEU A 188 -4.09 14.04 6.24
N ILE A 189 -3.62 12.86 6.66
CA ILE A 189 -4.05 12.24 7.92
C ILE A 189 -3.16 12.57 9.12
N CYS A 190 -1.87 12.84 8.91
CA CYS A 190 -0.92 12.98 10.02
C CYS A 190 0.28 13.91 9.80
N ASP A 191 0.48 14.49 8.61
CA ASP A 191 1.67 15.33 8.34
C ASP A 191 1.36 16.52 7.42
N LYS A 192 0.77 17.58 7.97
CA LYS A 192 0.45 18.81 7.23
C LYS A 192 1.68 19.47 6.56
N PRO A 193 2.88 19.53 7.18
CA PRO A 193 4.09 19.96 6.49
C PRO A 193 4.47 19.07 5.30
N PHE A 194 4.22 17.76 5.35
CA PHE A 194 4.43 16.88 4.20
C PHE A 194 3.46 17.19 3.08
N LEU A 195 2.20 17.46 3.40
CA LEU A 195 1.22 17.87 2.41
C LEU A 195 1.68 19.12 1.63
N ALA A 196 2.16 20.15 2.33
CA ALA A 196 2.72 21.35 1.68
C ALA A 196 3.94 21.02 0.81
N TRP A 197 4.84 20.17 1.30
CA TRP A 197 6.00 19.73 0.52
C TRP A 197 5.59 18.96 -0.75
N LEU A 198 4.53 18.13 -0.68
CA LEU A 198 4.03 17.40 -1.85
C LEU A 198 3.51 18.34 -2.94
N GLU A 199 2.84 19.43 -2.56
CA GLU A 199 2.36 20.46 -3.50
C GLU A 199 3.52 21.09 -4.26
N ASP A 200 4.60 21.43 -3.56
CA ASP A 200 5.79 22.04 -4.17
C ASP A 200 6.60 21.06 -5.04
N ASN A 201 6.47 19.74 -4.80
CA ASN A 201 7.36 18.73 -5.39
C ASN A 201 6.65 17.69 -6.29
N MET A 202 5.33 17.81 -6.51
CA MET A 202 4.57 16.80 -7.27
C MET A 202 5.11 16.57 -8.69
N GLN A 203 5.51 17.65 -9.38
CA GLN A 203 6.10 17.53 -10.71
C GLN A 203 7.43 16.76 -10.68
N ALA A 204 8.28 17.01 -9.69
CA ALA A 204 9.54 16.29 -9.52
C ALA A 204 9.30 14.80 -9.21
N LEU A 205 8.31 14.49 -8.36
CA LEU A 205 7.91 13.11 -8.06
C LEU A 205 7.44 12.36 -9.31
N ARG A 206 6.58 12.99 -10.12
CA ARG A 206 6.09 12.41 -11.38
C ARG A 206 7.18 12.29 -12.44
N ALA A 207 8.21 13.12 -12.38
CA ALA A 207 9.41 13.04 -13.22
C ALA A 207 10.45 12.03 -12.70
N LEU A 208 10.13 11.30 -11.61
CA LEU A 208 11.02 10.34 -10.96
C LEU A 208 12.35 10.97 -10.49
N ASP A 209 12.31 12.22 -10.02
CA ASP A 209 13.46 12.87 -9.41
C ASP A 209 13.94 12.04 -8.19
N PRO A 210 15.21 11.59 -8.15
CA PRO A 210 15.66 10.69 -7.09
C PRO A 210 15.61 11.28 -5.69
N VAL A 211 15.81 12.59 -5.55
CA VAL A 211 15.80 13.27 -4.25
C VAL A 211 14.37 13.37 -3.75
N ALA A 212 13.45 13.81 -4.60
CA ALA A 212 12.03 13.89 -4.27
C ALA A 212 11.45 12.51 -3.93
N LEU A 213 11.73 11.49 -4.75
CA LEU A 213 11.26 10.12 -4.51
C LEU A 213 11.78 9.57 -3.17
N THR A 214 13.08 9.70 -2.91
CA THR A 214 13.68 9.22 -1.65
C THR A 214 13.03 9.89 -0.45
N GLU A 215 12.81 11.20 -0.50
CA GLU A 215 12.17 11.94 0.60
C GLU A 215 10.70 11.56 0.79
N ALA A 216 9.93 11.44 -0.29
CA ALA A 216 8.53 11.04 -0.22
C ALA A 216 8.36 9.63 0.35
N ILE A 217 9.20 8.68 -0.08
CA ILE A 217 9.21 7.31 0.44
C ILE A 217 9.61 7.31 1.91
N ARG A 218 10.69 8.01 2.28
CA ARG A 218 11.17 8.10 3.66
C ARG A 218 10.09 8.64 4.61
N ARG A 219 9.43 9.74 4.24
CA ARG A 219 8.36 10.34 5.05
C ARG A 219 7.14 9.44 5.15
N SER A 220 6.76 8.79 4.05
CA SER A 220 5.65 7.83 4.05
C SER A 220 5.93 6.63 4.95
N CYS A 221 7.10 6.02 4.84
CA CYS A 221 7.53 4.92 5.71
C CYS A 221 7.59 5.36 7.17
N ALA A 222 8.08 6.57 7.47
CA ALA A 222 8.12 7.11 8.82
C ALA A 222 6.72 7.30 9.41
N ALA A 223 5.79 7.88 8.64
CA ALA A 223 4.40 8.06 9.04
C ALA A 223 3.73 6.71 9.32
N LYS A 224 3.88 5.73 8.42
CA LYS A 224 3.33 4.39 8.63
C LYS A 224 3.97 3.66 9.80
N ALA A 225 5.29 3.75 9.97
CA ALA A 225 6.00 3.13 11.09
C ALA A 225 5.55 3.70 12.43
N ALA A 226 5.34 5.03 12.53
CA ALA A 226 4.83 5.65 13.75
C ALA A 226 3.42 5.14 14.10
N VAL A 227 2.54 5.05 13.11
CA VAL A 227 1.17 4.54 13.29
C VAL A 227 1.16 3.05 13.65
N VAL A 228 1.98 2.23 12.98
CA VAL A 228 2.12 0.79 13.28
C VAL A 228 2.73 0.55 14.65
N GLY A 229 3.73 1.34 15.05
CA GLY A 229 4.35 1.23 16.37
C GLY A 229 3.37 1.58 17.50
N ALA A 230 2.47 2.53 17.26
CA ALA A 230 1.39 2.86 18.20
C ALA A 230 0.25 1.82 18.23
N ASP A 231 -0.01 1.15 17.11
CA ASP A 231 -1.11 0.17 16.97
C ASP A 231 -0.79 -0.88 15.89
N GLU A 232 -0.09 -1.95 16.27
CA GLU A 232 0.34 -2.99 15.32
C GLU A 232 -0.86 -3.78 14.75
N ARG A 233 -1.95 -3.96 15.49
CA ARG A 233 -3.06 -4.85 15.10
C ARG A 233 -4.30 -4.15 14.59
N GLU A 234 -4.24 -2.83 14.38
CA GLU A 234 -5.32 -2.02 13.81
C GLU A 234 -6.60 -2.03 14.66
N SER A 235 -6.46 -1.87 15.97
CA SER A 235 -7.61 -1.72 16.89
C SER A 235 -7.95 -0.26 17.23
N GLY A 236 -7.12 0.70 16.84
CA GLY A 236 -7.25 2.12 17.18
C GLY A 236 -6.67 3.04 16.11
N VAL A 237 -5.56 3.74 16.42
CA VAL A 237 -5.01 4.80 15.56
C VAL A 237 -4.62 4.31 14.16
N ARG A 238 -4.26 3.04 13.98
CA ARG A 238 -3.90 2.50 12.66
C ARG A 238 -5.08 2.47 11.69
N ALA A 239 -6.30 2.52 12.18
CA ALA A 239 -7.48 2.64 11.32
C ALA A 239 -7.53 3.96 10.54
N THR A 240 -6.82 5.03 10.95
CA THR A 240 -6.74 6.30 10.20
C THR A 240 -6.01 6.15 8.85
N LEU A 241 -5.19 5.11 8.69
CA LEU A 241 -4.60 4.76 7.39
C LEU A 241 -5.67 4.39 6.35
N ASN A 242 -6.93 4.22 6.75
CA ASN A 242 -8.00 3.88 5.84
C ASN A 242 -8.80 5.10 5.32
N LEU A 243 -8.24 6.33 5.36
CA LEU A 243 -8.81 7.48 4.66
C LEU A 243 -9.05 7.13 3.19
N GLY A 244 -10.25 7.44 2.71
CA GLY A 244 -10.70 7.14 1.34
C GLY A 244 -11.01 5.66 1.06
N HIS A 245 -10.49 4.71 1.84
CA HIS A 245 -10.58 3.28 1.53
C HIS A 245 -12.01 2.73 1.60
N THR A 246 -12.87 3.23 2.49
CA THR A 246 -14.27 2.73 2.55
C THR A 246 -15.02 2.99 1.25
N PHE A 247 -14.86 4.19 0.67
CA PHE A 247 -15.40 4.51 -0.64
C PHE A 247 -14.62 3.84 -1.77
N GLY A 248 -13.29 3.79 -1.67
CA GLY A 248 -12.41 3.16 -2.66
C GLY A 248 -12.69 1.67 -2.83
N HIS A 249 -12.85 0.92 -1.74
CA HIS A 249 -13.21 -0.50 -1.81
C HIS A 249 -14.58 -0.71 -2.45
N ALA A 250 -15.54 0.19 -2.22
CA ALA A 250 -16.83 0.14 -2.90
C ALA A 250 -16.68 0.35 -4.41
N ILE A 251 -15.81 1.27 -4.84
CA ILE A 251 -15.46 1.48 -6.25
C ILE A 251 -14.77 0.24 -6.84
N GLU A 252 -13.75 -0.30 -6.20
CA GLU A 252 -13.04 -1.50 -6.66
C GLU A 252 -13.98 -2.70 -6.82
N THR A 253 -14.88 -2.89 -5.84
CA THR A 253 -15.85 -4.00 -5.86
C THR A 253 -16.87 -3.81 -6.98
N HIS A 254 -17.43 -2.60 -7.14
CA HIS A 254 -18.45 -2.33 -8.13
C HIS A 254 -17.92 -2.39 -9.58
N MET A 255 -16.74 -1.83 -9.81
CA MET A 255 -16.13 -1.75 -11.14
C MET A 255 -15.50 -3.07 -11.60
N SER A 256 -15.55 -4.12 -10.76
CA SER A 256 -14.76 -5.34 -10.87
C SER A 256 -13.26 -5.08 -10.67
N TYR A 257 -12.61 -5.94 -9.88
CA TYR A 257 -11.19 -5.82 -9.56
C TYR A 257 -10.33 -5.77 -10.83
N GLY A 258 -9.42 -4.79 -10.89
CA GLY A 258 -8.46 -4.61 -11.99
C GLY A 258 -8.85 -3.57 -13.04
N VAL A 259 -10.08 -3.05 -13.04
CA VAL A 259 -10.45 -1.92 -13.92
C VAL A 259 -9.87 -0.62 -13.39
N TRP A 260 -10.12 -0.34 -12.11
CA TRP A 260 -9.47 0.71 -11.35
C TRP A 260 -8.31 0.12 -10.56
N LEU A 261 -7.17 0.81 -10.59
CA LEU A 261 -6.09 0.50 -9.66
C LEU A 261 -6.51 0.90 -8.25
N HIS A 262 -5.97 0.22 -7.25
CA HIS A 262 -6.30 0.51 -5.85
C HIS A 262 -6.11 1.99 -5.50
N GLY A 263 -4.97 2.58 -5.88
CA GLY A 263 -4.68 4.00 -5.63
C GLY A 263 -5.63 4.96 -6.35
N GLU A 264 -6.16 4.59 -7.51
CA GLU A 264 -7.17 5.39 -8.22
C GLU A 264 -8.50 5.40 -7.44
N ALA A 265 -8.92 4.24 -6.95
CA ALA A 265 -10.13 4.13 -6.15
C ALA A 265 -9.97 4.83 -4.78
N VAL A 266 -8.80 4.71 -4.15
CA VAL A 266 -8.46 5.43 -2.91
C VAL A 266 -8.42 6.94 -3.15
N ALA A 267 -7.92 7.41 -4.29
CA ALA A 267 -7.93 8.84 -4.64
C ALA A 267 -9.35 9.38 -4.74
N ALA A 268 -10.21 8.75 -5.55
CA ALA A 268 -11.62 9.14 -5.66
C ALA A 268 -12.35 9.05 -4.31
N GLY A 269 -12.11 7.99 -3.54
CA GLY A 269 -12.66 7.84 -2.20
C GLY A 269 -12.15 8.90 -1.21
N THR A 270 -10.91 9.36 -1.36
CA THR A 270 -10.34 10.45 -0.57
C THR A 270 -11.03 11.78 -0.89
N VAL A 271 -11.35 12.04 -2.16
CA VAL A 271 -12.18 13.19 -2.55
C VAL A 271 -13.56 13.14 -1.87
N MET A 272 -14.20 11.98 -1.83
CA MET A 272 -15.47 11.81 -1.11
C MET A 272 -15.33 12.07 0.39
N ALA A 273 -14.22 11.63 1.01
CA ALA A 273 -13.94 11.88 2.42
C ALA A 273 -13.65 13.37 2.72
N LEU A 274 -12.95 14.08 1.81
CA LEU A 274 -12.73 15.52 1.89
C LEU A 274 -14.06 16.28 1.80
N GLU A 275 -14.90 15.93 0.82
CA GLU A 275 -16.22 16.52 0.63
C GLU A 275 -17.12 16.30 1.88
N MET A 276 -17.12 15.10 2.43
CA MET A 276 -17.87 14.80 3.66
C MET A 276 -17.35 15.59 4.86
N SER A 277 -16.02 15.68 5.02
CA SER A 277 -15.40 16.45 6.11
C SER A 277 -15.74 17.94 6.01
N MET A 278 -15.81 18.49 4.80
CA MET A 278 -16.23 19.87 4.55
C MET A 278 -17.71 20.08 4.86
N ARG A 279 -18.59 19.16 4.45
CA ARG A 279 -20.03 19.19 4.77
C ARG A 279 -20.31 19.12 6.27
N LEU A 280 -19.44 18.48 7.04
CA LEU A 280 -19.48 18.44 8.51
C LEU A 280 -18.95 19.73 9.16
N GLY A 281 -18.38 20.65 8.37
CA GLY A 281 -17.75 21.88 8.85
C GLY A 281 -16.42 21.65 9.56
N TRP A 282 -15.75 20.52 9.34
CA TRP A 282 -14.47 20.20 9.98
C TRP A 282 -13.27 20.74 9.19
N ILE A 283 -13.40 20.80 7.86
CA ILE A 283 -12.47 21.52 6.99
C ILE A 283 -13.25 22.53 6.16
N ASP A 284 -12.58 23.54 5.63
CA ASP A 284 -13.23 24.51 4.74
C ASP A 284 -13.19 24.08 3.26
N GLN A 285 -13.88 24.85 2.41
CA GLN A 285 -13.90 24.62 0.97
C GLN A 285 -12.49 24.72 0.35
N ALA A 286 -11.64 25.65 0.81
CA ALA A 286 -10.30 25.82 0.25
C ALA A 286 -9.40 24.62 0.58
N GLU A 287 -9.53 24.03 1.77
CA GLU A 287 -8.84 22.81 2.19
C GLU A 287 -9.30 21.58 1.39
N ARG A 288 -10.60 21.45 1.18
CA ARG A 288 -11.19 20.39 0.31
C ARG A 288 -10.68 20.53 -1.12
N ASP A 289 -10.72 21.74 -1.69
CA ASP A 289 -10.25 22.04 -3.04
C ASP A 289 -8.73 21.80 -3.18
N ARG A 290 -7.94 22.19 -2.17
CA ARG A 290 -6.50 21.95 -2.07
C ARG A 290 -6.15 20.46 -2.17
N GLY A 291 -6.84 19.61 -1.42
CA GLY A 291 -6.65 18.16 -1.48
C GLY A 291 -6.99 17.57 -2.85
N ILE A 292 -8.05 18.06 -3.50
CA ILE A 292 -8.43 17.59 -4.84
C ILE A 292 -7.39 18.01 -5.89
N ARG A 293 -6.94 19.26 -5.89
CA ARG A 293 -5.91 19.74 -6.84
C ARG A 293 -4.63 18.92 -6.73
N LEU A 294 -4.18 18.61 -5.51
CA LEU A 294 -2.99 17.78 -5.31
C LEU A 294 -3.13 16.37 -5.91
N LEU A 295 -4.32 15.75 -5.79
CA LEU A 295 -4.61 14.47 -6.43
C LEU A 295 -4.61 14.59 -7.97
N GLN A 296 -5.16 15.68 -8.53
CA GLN A 296 -5.10 15.95 -9.97
C GLN A 296 -3.66 16.13 -10.46
N ASP A 297 -2.83 16.88 -9.71
CA ASP A 297 -1.42 17.10 -10.03
C ASP A 297 -0.63 15.79 -10.01
N ALA A 298 -1.00 14.84 -9.14
CA ALA A 298 -0.47 13.47 -9.10
C ALA A 298 -0.92 12.61 -10.29
N GLY A 299 -1.85 13.09 -11.13
CA GLY A 299 -2.42 12.34 -12.26
C GLY A 299 -3.45 11.29 -11.85
N LEU A 300 -4.12 11.49 -10.70
CA LEU A 300 -5.14 10.58 -10.19
C LEU A 300 -6.56 10.99 -10.61
N PRO A 301 -7.50 10.03 -10.73
CA PRO A 301 -8.90 10.34 -10.89
C PRO A 301 -9.47 10.93 -9.59
N VAL A 302 -10.19 12.04 -9.74
CA VAL A 302 -10.83 12.77 -8.63
C VAL A 302 -12.36 12.79 -8.73
N VAL A 303 -12.91 12.05 -9.69
CA VAL A 303 -14.34 11.87 -9.88
C VAL A 303 -14.64 10.37 -9.76
N PRO A 304 -15.49 9.94 -8.81
CA PRO A 304 -15.94 8.56 -8.72
C PRO A 304 -16.63 8.08 -10.02
N PRO A 305 -16.70 6.75 -10.28
CA PRO A 305 -17.36 6.21 -11.46
C PRO A 305 -18.81 6.70 -11.61
N GLN A 306 -19.20 7.04 -12.83
CA GLN A 306 -20.54 7.59 -13.07
C GLN A 306 -21.66 6.57 -12.89
N GLU A 307 -21.35 5.29 -13.09
CA GLU A 307 -22.31 4.20 -12.98
C GLU A 307 -22.63 3.86 -11.52
N MET A 308 -21.80 4.32 -10.56
CA MET A 308 -22.06 4.11 -9.14
C MET A 308 -23.10 5.10 -8.62
N THR A 309 -24.27 4.54 -8.29
CA THR A 309 -25.31 5.26 -7.56
C THR A 309 -25.01 5.27 -6.05
N PRO A 310 -25.63 6.18 -5.26
CA PRO A 310 -25.56 6.11 -3.81
C PRO A 310 -25.95 4.73 -3.23
N ALA A 311 -26.91 4.03 -3.86
CA ALA A 311 -27.32 2.70 -3.43
C ALA A 311 -26.20 1.67 -3.60
N HIS A 312 -25.46 1.70 -4.72
CA HIS A 312 -24.31 0.82 -4.95
C HIS A 312 -23.19 1.06 -3.92
N PHE A 313 -22.91 2.33 -3.58
CA PHE A 313 -21.97 2.64 -2.50
C PHE A 313 -22.43 2.04 -1.17
N MET A 314 -23.68 2.27 -0.77
CA MET A 314 -24.20 1.76 0.50
C MET A 314 -24.17 0.22 0.57
N GLU A 315 -24.49 -0.46 -0.52
CA GLU A 315 -24.41 -1.92 -0.61
C GLU A 315 -22.98 -2.43 -0.36
N HIS A 316 -22.00 -1.90 -1.08
CA HIS A 316 -20.61 -2.36 -0.98
C HIS A 316 -19.90 -1.88 0.29
N MET A 317 -20.29 -0.73 0.85
CA MET A 317 -19.73 -0.23 2.11
C MET A 317 -20.24 -1.03 3.33
N ALA A 318 -21.39 -1.71 3.22
CA ALA A 318 -21.97 -2.50 4.31
C ALA A 318 -21.18 -3.79 4.62
N VAL A 319 -20.38 -4.28 3.67
CA VAL A 319 -19.53 -5.48 3.83
C VAL A 319 -18.08 -5.15 4.21
N ASP A 320 -17.73 -3.86 4.31
CA ASP A 320 -16.39 -3.44 4.71
C ASP A 320 -16.12 -3.82 6.19
N LYS A 321 -14.88 -4.24 6.47
CA LYS A 321 -14.42 -4.72 7.79
C LYS A 321 -14.62 -3.71 8.93
N LYS A 322 -15.02 -2.47 8.63
CA LYS A 322 -15.22 -1.38 9.59
C LYS A 322 -16.64 -1.27 10.14
N VAL A 323 -17.60 -2.04 9.64
CA VAL A 323 -18.95 -2.12 10.22
C VAL A 323 -18.86 -2.82 11.58
N LEU A 324 -19.05 -2.06 12.66
CA LEU A 324 -19.22 -2.60 14.02
C LEU A 324 -20.69 -2.44 14.41
N ASP A 325 -21.33 -3.53 14.83
CA ASP A 325 -22.73 -3.54 15.30
C ASP A 325 -23.73 -2.86 14.34
N GLY A 326 -23.49 -2.99 13.02
CA GLY A 326 -24.33 -2.39 11.98
C GLY A 326 -24.13 -0.89 11.75
N ARG A 327 -23.13 -0.28 12.40
CA ARG A 327 -22.74 1.12 12.19
C ARG A 327 -21.50 1.21 11.32
N LEU A 328 -21.62 1.97 10.25
CA LEU A 328 -20.52 2.27 9.34
C LEU A 328 -19.59 3.28 10.01
N ARG A 329 -18.31 2.91 10.18
CA ARG A 329 -17.26 3.84 10.60
C ARG A 329 -16.49 4.34 9.40
N LEU A 330 -16.31 5.66 9.33
CA LEU A 330 -15.52 6.32 8.30
C LEU A 330 -14.27 6.94 8.89
N VAL A 331 -13.26 7.10 8.03
CA VAL A 331 -12.09 7.91 8.31
C VAL A 331 -12.30 9.25 7.61
N LEU A 332 -12.31 10.32 8.37
CA LEU A 332 -12.57 11.70 7.93
C LEU A 332 -11.50 12.63 8.52
N LEU A 333 -11.44 13.88 8.06
CA LEU A 333 -10.47 14.87 8.53
C LEU A 333 -11.12 15.82 9.54
N ARG A 334 -10.52 15.96 10.73
CA ARG A 334 -10.88 17.02 11.69
C ARG A 334 -10.25 18.36 11.31
N GLN A 335 -9.08 18.29 10.68
CA GLN A 335 -8.36 19.37 10.02
C GLN A 335 -7.30 18.73 9.10
N MET A 336 -6.69 19.50 8.20
CA MET A 336 -5.61 18.97 7.36
C MET A 336 -4.42 18.52 8.20
N GLY A 337 -3.99 17.26 8.03
CA GLY A 337 -2.96 16.62 8.85
C GLY A 337 -3.48 15.94 10.11
N GLU A 338 -4.80 15.83 10.30
CA GLU A 338 -5.42 15.14 11.44
C GLU A 338 -6.70 14.40 11.04
N ALA A 339 -6.60 13.08 10.92
CA ALA A 339 -7.75 12.20 10.66
C ALA A 339 -8.36 11.60 11.92
N VAL A 340 -9.65 11.32 11.86
CA VAL A 340 -10.43 10.65 12.91
C VAL A 340 -11.22 9.48 12.34
N VAL A 341 -11.35 8.40 13.12
CA VAL A 341 -12.28 7.30 12.86
C VAL A 341 -13.56 7.60 13.61
N THR A 342 -14.70 7.66 12.93
CA THR A 342 -15.98 8.06 13.53
C THR A 342 -17.17 7.39 12.85
N ASP A 343 -18.20 7.06 13.63
CA ASP A 343 -19.57 6.77 13.19
C ASP A 343 -20.56 7.87 13.60
N ASP A 344 -20.08 8.91 14.27
CA ASP A 344 -20.87 10.06 14.75
C ASP A 344 -20.95 11.13 13.65
N TYR A 345 -21.83 10.89 12.69
CA TYR A 345 -22.20 11.85 11.65
C TYR A 345 -23.67 11.66 11.24
N PRO A 346 -24.38 12.73 10.81
CA PRO A 346 -25.74 12.61 10.33
C PRO A 346 -25.81 11.81 9.02
N LYS A 347 -26.82 10.92 8.88
CA LYS A 347 -27.01 10.11 7.69
C LYS A 347 -27.23 10.96 6.44
N GLU A 348 -27.86 12.12 6.61
CA GLU A 348 -28.15 13.09 5.57
C GLU A 348 -26.87 13.64 4.94
N ILE A 349 -25.79 13.78 5.73
CA ILE A 349 -24.48 14.24 5.23
C ILE A 349 -23.81 13.15 4.40
N LEU A 350 -23.86 11.90 4.83
CA LEU A 350 -23.37 10.78 4.03
C LEU A 350 -24.16 10.68 2.71
N GLN A 351 -25.50 10.73 2.77
CA GLN A 351 -26.33 10.70 1.57
C GLN A 351 -26.03 11.86 0.62
N ALA A 352 -25.86 13.08 1.14
CA ALA A 352 -25.50 14.24 0.34
C ALA A 352 -24.10 14.12 -0.29
N THR A 353 -23.16 13.47 0.40
CA THR A 353 -21.81 13.17 -0.11
C THR A 353 -21.89 12.16 -1.26
N LEU A 354 -22.69 11.10 -1.11
CA LEU A 354 -22.86 10.08 -2.15
C LEU A 354 -23.60 10.63 -3.38
N SER A 355 -24.53 11.57 -3.19
CA SER A 355 -25.31 12.20 -4.26
C SER A 355 -24.64 13.45 -4.87
N ALA A 356 -23.45 13.84 -4.42
CA ALA A 356 -22.79 15.05 -4.90
C ALA A 356 -22.37 14.92 -6.38
N ASP A 357 -22.48 16.02 -7.14
CA ASP A 357 -21.95 16.09 -8.49
C ASP A 357 -20.45 16.40 -8.46
N TYR A 358 -19.63 15.35 -8.35
CA TYR A 358 -18.18 15.48 -8.32
C TYR A 358 -17.59 16.09 -9.60
N ARG A 359 -18.28 16.01 -10.74
CA ARG A 359 -17.83 16.69 -11.97
C ARG A 359 -18.01 18.19 -11.85
N ALA A 360 -19.15 18.63 -11.32
CA ALA A 360 -19.39 20.04 -11.05
C ALA A 360 -18.41 20.61 -10.01
N ILE A 361 -18.11 19.84 -8.95
CA ILE A 361 -17.09 20.23 -7.95
C ILE A 361 -15.74 20.42 -8.63
N VAL A 362 -15.28 19.42 -9.38
CA VAL A 362 -13.95 19.46 -10.03
C VAL A 362 -13.85 20.52 -11.11
N ALA A 363 -14.95 20.82 -11.83
CA ALA A 363 -14.97 21.86 -12.85
C ALA A 363 -14.88 23.29 -12.28
N GLN A 364 -15.05 23.47 -10.98
CA GLN A 364 -14.95 24.77 -10.28
C GLN A 364 -13.56 25.02 -9.66
N LEU A 365 -12.63 24.06 -9.77
CA LEU A 365 -11.30 24.11 -9.14
C LEU A 365 -10.27 24.96 -9.86
#